data_AF-A0A1F7MZY1-F1
#
_entry.id   AF-A0A1F7MZY1-F1
#
_cell.length_a   1.000
_cell.length_b   1.000
_cell.length_c   1.000
_cell.angle_alpha   90.00
_cell.angle_beta   90.00
_cell.angle_gamma   90.00
#
_symmetry.space_group_name_H-M   'P 1'
#
loop_
_entity.id
_entity.type
_entity.pdbx_description
1 polymer ?
#
loop_
_entity_poly.entity_id
_entity_poly.type
_entity_poly.pdbx_seq_one_letter_code
_entity_poly.pdbx_strand_id
1 'polypeptide(L)'
;MSASEEAAMWDAQERPVEAVEAYERAIAEPDAGLDTFLNLALLYLECTDPSYIHHHKLSGFLVAAAEQRMPEVLEEAERRFGASSEIEFWKLYLPYAHAGAEPFVNECERLAEAGTSLVPYFYLFNASDGRRYRPEAERLFSEVQRRRNARERYIWSVLVRRLGTR
;
A
#
# COMPACT_ATOMS: atom_id res chain seq x y z
N MET A 1 -0.82 -24.67 2.06
CA MET A 1 -1.11 -23.23 2.01
C MET A 1 -0.09 -22.57 2.93
N SER A 2 0.78 -21.72 2.40
CA SER A 2 1.72 -20.93 3.21
C SER A 2 0.98 -19.82 3.96
N ALA A 3 1.64 -19.21 4.96
CA ALA A 3 1.05 -18.08 5.68
C ALA A 3 0.80 -16.88 4.73
N SER A 4 1.66 -16.67 3.73
CA SER A 4 1.47 -15.62 2.72
C SER A 4 0.24 -15.87 1.84
N GLU A 5 -0.01 -17.12 1.44
CA GLU A 5 -1.21 -17.49 0.67
C GLU A 5 -2.49 -17.33 1.49
N GLU A 6 -2.44 -17.72 2.77
CA GLU A 6 -3.55 -17.54 3.71
C GLU A 6 -3.87 -16.05 3.91
N ALA A 7 -2.85 -15.22 4.09
CA ALA A 7 -3.01 -13.79 4.28
C ALA A 7 -3.64 -13.11 3.05
N ALA A 8 -3.15 -13.45 1.85
CA ALA A 8 -3.72 -12.95 0.61
C ALA A 8 -5.19 -13.40 0.41
N MET A 9 -5.55 -14.61 0.84
CA MET A 9 -6.92 -15.09 0.81
C MET A 9 -7.83 -14.26 1.72
N TRP A 10 -7.42 -14.00 2.97
CA TRP A 10 -8.23 -13.20 3.90
C TRP A 10 -8.35 -11.74 3.47
N ASP A 11 -7.26 -11.17 2.95
CA ASP A 11 -7.25 -9.81 2.41
C ASP A 11 -8.19 -9.67 1.21
N ALA A 12 -8.18 -10.64 0.29
CA ALA A 12 -9.10 -10.69 -0.85
C ALA A 12 -10.58 -10.85 -0.44
N GLN A 13 -10.84 -11.43 0.74
CA GLN A 13 -12.18 -11.58 1.32
C GLN A 13 -12.58 -10.39 2.20
N GLU A 14 -11.74 -9.35 2.28
CA GLU A 14 -11.94 -8.18 3.14
C GLU A 14 -12.21 -8.58 4.60
N ARG A 15 -11.41 -9.53 5.09
CA ARG A 15 -11.35 -9.99 6.49
C ARG A 15 -10.10 -9.45 7.17
N PRO A 16 -10.08 -8.16 7.58
CA PRO A 16 -8.85 -7.47 7.97
C PRO A 16 -8.18 -8.03 9.22
N VAL A 17 -8.96 -8.53 10.19
CA VAL A 17 -8.38 -9.08 11.44
C VAL A 17 -7.57 -10.33 11.12
N GLU A 18 -8.18 -11.26 10.40
CA GLU A 18 -7.57 -12.52 9.99
C GLU A 18 -6.43 -12.30 8.99
N ALA A 19 -6.57 -11.33 8.10
CA ALA A 19 -5.54 -10.95 7.15
C ALA A 19 -4.30 -10.37 7.85
N VAL A 20 -4.48 -9.45 8.81
CA VAL A 20 -3.37 -8.89 9.60
C VAL A 20 -2.64 -10.01 10.36
N GLU A 21 -3.38 -10.89 11.06
CA GLU A 21 -2.77 -12.00 11.81
C GLU A 21 -2.00 -12.96 10.90
N ALA A 22 -2.54 -13.26 9.72
CA ALA A 22 -1.87 -14.13 8.75
C ALA A 22 -0.65 -13.46 8.11
N TYR A 23 -0.73 -12.17 7.77
CA TYR A 23 0.40 -11.42 7.23
C TYR A 23 1.53 -11.27 8.25
N GLU A 24 1.24 -10.95 9.51
CA GLU A 24 2.25 -10.85 10.58
C GLU A 24 2.97 -12.18 10.79
N ARG A 25 2.23 -13.30 10.76
CA ARG A 25 2.86 -14.64 10.74
C ARG A 25 3.71 -14.85 9.50
N ALA A 26 3.22 -14.43 8.33
CA ALA A 26 3.91 -14.63 7.07
C ALA A 26 5.24 -13.86 7.02
N ILE A 27 5.28 -12.59 7.42
CA ILE A 27 6.52 -11.79 7.36
C ILE A 27 7.61 -12.30 8.32
N ALA A 28 7.22 -13.01 9.37
CA ALA A 28 8.16 -13.68 10.29
C ALA A 28 8.86 -14.89 9.64
N GLU A 29 8.32 -15.46 8.55
CA GLU A 29 8.91 -16.60 7.85
C GLU A 29 10.09 -16.14 6.96
N PRO A 30 11.20 -16.90 6.86
CA PRO A 30 12.38 -16.54 6.05
C PRO A 30 12.20 -16.51 4.53
N ASP A 31 11.09 -17.02 4.01
CA ASP A 31 10.73 -17.05 2.60
C ASP A 31 9.66 -16.01 2.19
N ALA A 32 9.14 -15.24 3.16
CA ALA A 32 8.26 -14.11 2.87
C ALA A 32 8.86 -13.19 1.81
N GLY A 33 8.09 -12.87 0.77
CA GLY A 33 8.48 -11.96 -0.29
C GLY A 33 8.15 -10.50 0.04
N LEU A 34 8.76 -9.56 -0.70
CA LEU A 34 8.54 -8.12 -0.50
C LEU A 34 7.06 -7.73 -0.59
N ASP A 35 6.31 -8.32 -1.52
CA ASP A 35 4.88 -8.05 -1.67
C ASP A 35 4.07 -8.35 -0.40
N THR A 36 4.46 -9.35 0.39
CA THR A 36 3.79 -9.69 1.66
C THR A 36 3.91 -8.54 2.65
N PHE A 37 5.10 -7.94 2.76
CA PHE A 37 5.34 -6.77 3.63
C PHE A 37 4.57 -5.54 3.15
N LEU A 38 4.63 -5.26 1.84
CA LEU A 38 3.97 -4.08 1.27
C LEU A 38 2.45 -4.19 1.40
N ASN A 39 1.87 -5.36 1.15
CA ASN A 39 0.44 -5.57 1.34
C ASN A 39 0.02 -5.41 2.81
N LEU A 40 0.81 -5.90 3.76
CA LEU A 40 0.55 -5.70 5.19
C LEU A 40 0.59 -4.22 5.57
N ALA A 41 1.61 -3.48 5.14
CA ALA A 41 1.71 -2.04 5.42
C ALA A 41 0.48 -1.28 4.89
N LEU A 42 -0.01 -1.63 3.69
CA LEU A 42 -1.19 -1.01 3.11
C LEU A 42 -2.49 -1.48 3.75
N LEU A 43 -2.56 -2.72 4.23
CA LEU A 43 -3.69 -3.19 5.03
C LEU A 43 -3.76 -2.44 6.36
N TYR A 44 -2.62 -2.16 6.99
CA TYR A 44 -2.58 -1.31 8.17
C TYR A 44 -3.05 0.11 7.86
N LEU A 45 -2.65 0.70 6.74
CA LEU A 45 -3.19 1.98 6.31
C LEU A 45 -4.73 1.95 6.20
N GLU A 46 -5.30 0.95 5.51
CA GLU A 46 -6.77 0.79 5.43
C GLU A 46 -7.39 0.66 6.82
N CYS A 47 -6.78 -0.11 7.74
CA CYS A 47 -7.23 -0.26 9.12
C CYS A 47 -7.21 1.04 9.95
N THR A 48 -6.54 2.10 9.48
CA THR A 48 -6.58 3.43 10.11
C THR A 48 -7.60 4.39 9.48
N ASP A 49 -8.22 4.02 8.35
CA ASP A 49 -9.23 4.85 7.71
C ASP A 49 -10.57 4.80 8.48
N PRO A 50 -11.18 5.94 8.85
CA PRO A 50 -12.43 5.95 9.60
C PRO A 50 -13.60 5.22 8.95
N SER A 51 -13.69 5.23 7.62
CA SER A 51 -14.76 4.56 6.89
C SER A 51 -14.56 3.04 6.91
N TYR A 52 -13.32 2.60 6.75
CA TYR A 52 -12.94 1.19 6.82
C TYR A 52 -13.13 0.63 8.24
N ILE A 53 -12.69 1.37 9.27
CA ILE A 53 -12.91 1.05 10.69
C ILE A 53 -14.40 0.84 10.97
N HIS A 54 -15.23 1.78 10.51
CA HIS A 54 -16.68 1.69 10.71
C HIS A 54 -17.29 0.50 9.98
N HIS A 55 -16.90 0.27 8.73
CA HIS A 55 -17.43 -0.81 7.90
C HIS A 55 -17.13 -2.20 8.48
N HIS A 56 -15.89 -2.43 8.89
CA HIS A 56 -15.43 -3.72 9.43
C HIS A 56 -15.56 -3.84 10.96
N LYS A 57 -16.04 -2.79 11.64
CA LYS A 57 -16.16 -2.73 13.10
C LYS A 57 -14.84 -3.06 13.81
N LEU A 58 -13.75 -2.46 13.33
CA LEU A 58 -12.43 -2.73 13.88
C LEU A 58 -12.33 -2.25 15.33
N SER A 59 -11.64 -3.03 16.16
CA SER A 59 -11.41 -2.67 17.55
C SER A 59 -10.39 -1.54 17.64
N GLY A 60 -10.53 -0.66 18.63
CA GLY A 60 -9.54 0.40 18.88
C GLY A 60 -8.12 -0.14 19.15
N PHE A 61 -8.01 -1.38 19.63
CA PHE A 61 -6.73 -2.06 19.80
C PHE A 61 -6.06 -2.34 18.44
N LEU A 62 -6.79 -2.88 17.46
CA LEU A 62 -6.25 -3.14 16.13
C LEU A 62 -5.86 -1.84 15.42
N VAL A 63 -6.68 -0.79 15.55
CA VAL A 63 -6.38 0.52 14.96
C VAL A 63 -5.07 1.10 15.52
N ALA A 64 -4.91 1.11 16.85
CA ALA A 64 -3.68 1.58 17.48
C ALA A 64 -2.46 0.73 17.09
N ALA A 65 -2.63 -0.60 17.01
CA ALA A 65 -1.57 -1.50 16.54
C ALA A 65 -1.19 -1.21 15.08
N ALA A 66 -2.17 -0.92 14.21
CA ALA A 66 -1.92 -0.58 12.82
C ALA A 66 -1.10 0.70 12.65
N GLU A 67 -1.46 1.76 13.39
CA GLU A 67 -0.72 3.03 13.38
C GLU A 67 0.75 2.85 13.75
N GLN A 68 1.02 2.01 14.77
CA GLN A 68 2.38 1.73 15.21
C GLN A 68 3.14 0.80 14.25
N ARG A 69 2.52 -0.31 13.81
CA ARG A 69 3.19 -1.37 13.04
C ARG A 69 3.45 -0.99 11.60
N MET A 70 2.60 -0.16 10.99
CA MET A 70 2.73 0.25 9.59
C MET A 70 4.13 0.76 9.22
N PRO A 71 4.74 1.72 9.93
CA PRO A 71 6.12 2.14 9.64
C PRO A 71 7.16 1.05 9.93
N GLU A 72 6.99 0.29 11.01
CA GLU A 72 7.93 -0.78 11.40
C GLU A 72 8.01 -1.88 10.32
N VAL A 73 6.89 -2.27 9.71
CA VAL A 73 6.82 -3.25 8.62
C VAL A 73 7.63 -2.79 7.39
N LEU A 74 7.59 -1.49 7.06
CA LEU A 74 8.38 -0.96 5.95
C LEU A 74 9.88 -0.94 6.27
N GLU A 75 10.26 -0.66 7.52
CA GLU A 75 11.65 -0.77 7.95
C GLU A 75 12.13 -2.23 7.95
N GLU A 76 11.29 -3.18 8.34
CA GLU A 76 11.59 -4.62 8.26
C GLU A 76 11.80 -5.05 6.81
N ALA A 77 10.94 -4.60 5.89
CA ALA A 77 11.08 -4.86 4.46
C ALA A 77 12.41 -4.31 3.92
N GLU A 78 12.76 -3.07 4.26
CA GLU A 78 14.01 -2.44 3.85
C GLU A 78 15.24 -3.20 4.39
N ARG A 79 15.22 -3.61 5.67
CA ARG A 79 16.30 -4.41 6.25
C ARG A 79 16.50 -5.75 5.52
N ARG A 80 15.41 -6.34 5.02
CA ARG A 80 15.41 -7.68 4.44
C ARG A 80 15.71 -7.70 2.95
N PHE A 81 15.21 -6.73 2.19
CA PHE A 81 15.33 -6.67 0.74
C PHE A 81 16.30 -5.57 0.27
N GLY A 82 16.81 -4.76 1.18
CA GLY A 82 17.60 -3.57 0.88
C GLY A 82 16.73 -2.40 0.42
N ALA A 83 17.41 -1.34 -0.01
CA ALA A 83 16.77 -0.18 -0.60
C ALA A 83 16.03 -0.56 -1.89
N SER A 84 14.73 -0.27 -1.93
CA SER A 84 13.87 -0.43 -3.10
C SER A 84 13.08 0.85 -3.28
N SER A 85 12.98 1.31 -4.53
CA SER A 85 12.24 2.53 -4.86
C SER A 85 10.78 2.49 -4.38
N GLU A 86 10.16 1.30 -4.35
CA GLU A 86 8.80 1.14 -3.86
C GLU A 86 8.71 1.22 -2.33
N ILE A 87 9.69 0.65 -1.61
CA ILE A 87 9.75 0.76 -0.15
C ILE A 87 9.95 2.23 0.25
N GLU A 88 10.93 2.90 -0.37
CA GLU A 88 11.19 4.32 -0.15
C GLU A 88 9.98 5.19 -0.49
N PHE A 89 9.30 4.87 -1.59
CA PHE A 89 8.05 5.55 -1.94
C PHE A 89 7.01 5.42 -0.84
N TRP A 90 6.74 4.21 -0.34
CA TRP A 90 5.73 4.02 0.71
C TRP A 90 6.12 4.70 2.03
N LYS A 91 7.41 4.71 2.39
CA LYS A 91 7.90 5.42 3.58
C LYS A 91 7.65 6.93 3.51
N LEU A 92 7.67 7.53 2.32
CA LEU A 92 7.33 8.95 2.11
C LEU A 92 5.83 9.19 1.93
N TYR A 93 5.17 8.27 1.22
CA TYR A 93 3.76 8.41 0.87
C TYR A 93 2.84 8.26 2.06
N LEU A 94 3.10 7.31 2.97
CA LEU A 94 2.20 7.05 4.10
C LEU A 94 2.09 8.26 5.05
N PRO A 95 3.19 8.92 5.49
CA PRO A 95 3.08 10.16 6.27
C PRO A 95 2.36 11.29 5.53
N TYR A 96 2.56 11.42 4.21
CA TYR A 96 1.84 12.38 3.38
C TYR A 96 0.33 12.10 3.38
N ALA A 97 -0.06 10.86 3.09
CA ALA A 97 -1.45 10.47 2.92
C ALA A 97 -2.22 10.40 4.26
N HIS A 98 -1.56 9.96 5.33
CA HIS A 98 -2.18 9.70 6.63
C HIS A 98 -2.07 10.90 7.58
N ALA A 99 -0.92 11.57 7.62
CA ALA A 99 -0.63 12.64 8.59
C ALA A 99 -0.55 14.04 7.96
N GLY A 100 -0.76 14.17 6.65
CA GLY A 100 -0.71 15.45 5.95
C GLY A 100 0.69 16.05 5.90
N ALA A 101 1.74 15.21 5.87
CA ALA A 101 3.11 15.67 5.66
C ALA A 101 3.27 16.45 4.34
N GLU A 102 4.39 17.16 4.18
CA GLU A 102 4.65 17.96 2.98
C GLU A 102 4.67 17.10 1.69
N PRO A 103 4.19 17.64 0.56
CA PRO A 103 4.31 16.97 -0.73
C PRO A 103 5.77 16.70 -1.10
N PHE A 104 6.04 15.54 -1.72
CA PHE A 104 7.39 15.06 -2.04
C PHE A 104 7.55 14.77 -3.53
N VAL A 105 6.93 15.57 -4.40
CA VAL A 105 6.87 15.36 -5.87
C VAL A 105 8.25 15.11 -6.49
N ASN A 106 9.22 15.98 -6.23
CA ASN A 106 10.57 15.85 -6.81
C ASN A 106 11.24 14.54 -6.37
N GLU A 107 11.05 14.15 -5.11
CA GLU A 107 11.61 12.90 -4.57
C GLU A 107 10.94 11.69 -5.22
N CYS A 108 9.61 11.74 -5.37
CA CYS A 108 8.85 10.70 -6.03
C CYS A 108 9.22 10.56 -7.51
N GLU A 109 9.52 11.65 -8.23
CA GLU A 109 10.05 11.61 -9.60
C GLU A 109 11.39 10.84 -9.63
N ARG A 110 12.32 11.12 -8.70
CA ARG A 110 13.59 10.37 -8.62
C ARG A 110 13.37 8.88 -8.35
N LEU A 111 12.45 8.54 -7.45
CA LEU A 111 12.13 7.15 -7.12
C LEU A 111 11.51 6.41 -8.32
N ALA A 112 10.65 7.10 -9.08
CA ALA A 112 10.04 6.55 -10.28
C ALA A 112 11.08 6.27 -11.37
N GLU A 113 12.07 7.15 -11.55
CA GLU A 113 13.14 7.00 -12.54
C GLU A 113 14.20 5.96 -12.16
N ALA A 114 14.52 5.85 -10.87
CA ALA A 114 15.52 4.91 -10.37
C ALA A 114 15.02 3.45 -10.29
N GLY A 115 13.71 3.27 -10.24
CA GLY A 115 13.06 1.98 -10.01
C GLY A 115 12.40 1.36 -11.23
N THR A 116 11.83 0.17 -11.03
CA THR A 116 10.99 -0.52 -12.03
C THR A 116 9.51 -0.53 -11.66
N SER A 117 9.17 -0.12 -10.42
CA SER A 117 7.79 -0.10 -9.93
C SER A 117 7.01 1.05 -10.56
N LEU A 118 5.78 0.76 -10.99
CA LEU A 118 4.85 1.79 -11.47
C LEU A 118 4.15 2.55 -10.32
N VAL A 119 4.24 2.05 -9.09
CA VAL A 119 3.53 2.60 -7.92
C VAL A 119 3.74 4.11 -7.73
N PRO A 120 4.96 4.68 -7.84
CA PRO A 120 5.17 6.13 -7.69
C PRO A 120 4.26 6.98 -8.59
N TYR A 121 3.91 6.47 -9.78
CA TYR A 121 3.15 7.24 -10.76
C TYR A 121 1.70 7.51 -10.35
N PHE A 122 1.07 6.76 -9.44
CA PHE A 122 -0.28 7.12 -9.01
C PHE A 122 -0.30 8.43 -8.22
N TYR A 123 0.72 8.66 -7.38
CA TYR A 123 0.90 9.91 -6.66
C TYR A 123 1.25 11.05 -7.62
N LEU A 124 2.25 10.86 -8.49
CA LEU A 124 2.69 11.87 -9.46
C LEU A 124 1.56 12.29 -10.41
N PHE A 125 0.77 11.32 -10.88
CA PHE A 125 -0.41 11.58 -11.71
C PHE A 125 -1.42 12.46 -10.95
N ASN A 126 -1.73 12.11 -9.69
CA ASN A 126 -2.67 12.91 -8.89
C ASN A 126 -2.13 14.32 -8.56
N ALA A 127 -0.86 14.43 -8.20
CA ALA A 127 -0.18 15.70 -7.88
C ALA A 127 -0.13 16.66 -9.08
N SER A 128 -0.15 16.11 -10.31
CA SER A 128 -0.20 16.91 -11.54
C SER A 128 -1.61 17.24 -12.03
N ASP A 129 -2.64 16.97 -11.23
CA ASP A 129 -4.05 16.98 -11.62
C ASP A 129 -4.38 16.09 -12.83
N GLY A 130 -3.64 15.01 -13.02
CA GLY A 130 -3.78 14.10 -14.14
C GLY A 130 -3.28 14.64 -15.48
N ARG A 131 -2.46 15.70 -15.46
CA ARG A 131 -1.85 16.32 -16.66
C ARG A 131 -0.55 15.62 -17.10
N ARG A 132 0.20 15.03 -16.17
CA ARG A 132 1.46 14.31 -16.42
C ARG A 132 1.32 12.85 -16.02
N TYR A 133 2.14 11.97 -16.58
CA TYR A 133 2.25 10.54 -16.21
C TYR A 133 1.01 9.68 -16.44
N ARG A 134 0.13 10.11 -17.38
CA ARG A 134 -1.09 9.37 -17.71
C ARG A 134 -0.81 7.94 -18.21
N PRO A 135 0.11 7.69 -19.15
CA PRO A 135 0.36 6.33 -19.64
C PRO A 135 0.77 5.36 -18.54
N GLU A 136 1.63 5.80 -17.61
CA GLU A 136 2.10 5.01 -16.47
C GLU A 136 0.97 4.75 -15.49
N ALA A 137 0.16 5.77 -15.19
CA ALA A 137 -1.01 5.65 -14.33
C ALA A 137 -2.08 4.71 -14.92
N GLU A 138 -2.32 4.74 -16.24
CA GLU A 138 -3.26 3.84 -16.92
C GLU A 138 -2.78 2.38 -16.94
N ARG A 139 -1.46 2.17 -17.09
CA ARG A 139 -0.86 0.83 -16.95
C ARG A 139 -1.03 0.30 -15.54
N LEU A 140 -0.66 1.09 -14.53
CA LEU A 140 -0.83 0.72 -13.13
C LEU A 140 -2.32 0.46 -12.80
N PHE A 141 -3.22 1.32 -13.27
CA PHE A 141 -4.66 1.16 -13.07
C PHE A 141 -5.19 -0.18 -13.62
N SER A 142 -4.65 -0.61 -14.76
CA SER A 142 -4.97 -1.91 -15.36
C SER A 142 -4.43 -3.08 -14.53
N GLU A 143 -3.21 -2.94 -13.97
CA GLU A 143 -2.60 -3.95 -13.10
C GLU A 143 -3.38 -4.15 -11.79
N VAL A 144 -3.88 -3.06 -11.20
CA VAL A 144 -4.61 -3.10 -9.92
C VAL A 144 -6.12 -3.27 -10.08
N GLN A 145 -6.63 -3.45 -11.31
CA GLN A 145 -8.07 -3.49 -11.59
C GLN A 145 -8.81 -4.59 -10.82
N ARG A 146 -8.10 -5.70 -10.50
CA ARG A 146 -8.65 -6.86 -9.79
C ARG A 146 -8.74 -6.67 -8.28
N ARG A 147 -8.09 -5.65 -7.70
CA ARG A 147 -8.24 -5.27 -6.28
C ARG A 147 -8.04 -6.44 -5.31
N ARG A 148 -7.01 -7.24 -5.55
CA ARG A 148 -6.80 -8.54 -4.90
C ARG A 148 -6.35 -8.42 -3.44
N ASN A 149 -5.82 -7.26 -3.06
CA ASN A 149 -5.27 -6.98 -1.74
C ASN A 149 -5.44 -5.49 -1.42
N ALA A 150 -5.15 -5.12 -0.17
CA ALA A 150 -5.24 -3.75 0.32
C ALA A 150 -4.43 -2.76 -0.53
N ARG A 151 -3.21 -3.12 -0.95
CA ARG A 151 -2.37 -2.28 -1.80
C ARG A 151 -3.05 -1.96 -3.14
N GLU A 152 -3.57 -2.99 -3.82
CA GLU A 152 -4.28 -2.81 -5.09
C GLU A 152 -5.57 -2.00 -4.91
N ARG A 153 -6.37 -2.29 -3.87
CA ARG A 153 -7.60 -1.55 -3.55
C ARG A 153 -7.30 -0.07 -3.33
N TYR A 154 -6.29 0.22 -2.53
CA TYR A 154 -5.87 1.58 -2.21
C TYR A 154 -5.47 2.34 -3.48
N ILE A 155 -4.50 1.82 -4.25
CA ILE A 155 -4.02 2.45 -5.48
C ILE A 155 -5.18 2.66 -6.46
N TRP A 156 -6.03 1.64 -6.64
CA TRP A 156 -7.20 1.73 -7.51
C TRP A 156 -8.15 2.85 -7.06
N SER A 157 -8.41 2.98 -5.77
CA SER A 157 -9.31 4.00 -5.20
C SER A 157 -8.83 5.44 -5.44
N VAL A 158 -7.51 5.64 -5.50
CA VAL A 158 -6.91 6.95 -5.81
C VAL A 158 -7.01 7.23 -7.31
N LEU A 159 -6.67 6.25 -8.15
CA LEU A 159 -6.64 6.40 -9.60
C LEU A 159 -8.03 6.52 -10.24
N VAL A 160 -9.02 5.76 -9.75
CA VAL A 160 -10.36 5.72 -10.35
C VAL A 160 -11.04 7.10 -10.36
N ARG A 161 -10.74 7.96 -9.38
CA ARG A 161 -11.33 9.30 -9.27
C ARG A 161 -11.01 10.20 -10.47
N ARG A 162 -9.86 9.96 -11.11
CA ARG A 162 -9.37 10.78 -12.23
C ARG A 162 -9.35 10.04 -13.57
N LEU A 163 -9.27 8.71 -13.56
CA LEU A 163 -9.27 7.87 -14.77
C LEU A 163 -10.64 7.27 -15.10
N GLY A 164 -11.50 7.06 -14.08
CA GLY A 164 -12.82 6.45 -14.22
C GLY A 164 -13.93 7.41 -14.66
N THR A 165 -13.67 8.72 -14.63
CA THR A 165 -14.54 9.76 -15.19
C THR A 165 -14.30 9.85 -16.71
N ARG A 166 -15.05 9.05 -17.47
CA ARG A 166 -15.29 9.25 -18.91
C ARG A 166 -16.76 9.59 -19.12
#